data_AF-A0A9D6ZXY6-F1
#
_entry.id   AF-A0A9D6ZXY6-F1
#
_cell.length_a   1.000
_cell.length_b   1.000
_cell.length_c   1.000
_cell.angle_alpha   90.00
_cell.angle_beta   90.00
_cell.angle_gamma   90.00
#
_symmetry.space_group_name_H-M   'P 1'
#
loop_
_entity.id
_entity.type
_entity.pdbx_description
1 polymer ?
#
loop_
_entity_poly.entity_id
_entity_poly.type
_entity_poly.pdbx_seq_one_letter_code
_entity_poly.pdbx_strand_id
1 'polypeptide(L)'
;MLHAPARRLPCLAALLCLAVTARSDDLAATAAVLPERSFAKLAPRADLKRLPLPYSLWYWMDSAVWDPLHARVLAVGGPGTCCANPAEYQLVTSDAEGWHMTRAPFTGAGHGYDANALDPRTGTLYFAPQHVKAVSRYDGTQWTTLPELPWPGSTTPSLTWFPELAGGRGGLVYVNQNGRVAWFDGTAWHALPVPAHEPWAGYNQFSEYDPVHRRVLLGGGNGSGSVLYALDAAGMLTRLKPAPIELGVGRTLVASDPLTGTFLVTVLATQEYWAYDIERDAWTNVTGTLHGRPRLASAFQVAIPEHGVILYFSHYHEFRDVWLFRYAPR
;
A
#
# COMPACT_ATOMS: atom_id res chain seq x y z
N MET A 1 8.43 -4.06 -86.22
CA MET A 1 8.92 -3.46 -84.96
C MET A 1 7.77 -3.44 -83.97
N LEU A 2 7.72 -4.46 -83.10
CA LEU A 2 6.72 -4.62 -82.05
C LEU A 2 7.41 -4.27 -80.72
N HIS A 3 6.94 -3.25 -80.02
CA HIS A 3 7.37 -2.92 -78.66
C HIS A 3 6.28 -3.34 -77.68
N ALA A 4 6.61 -4.34 -76.86
CA ALA A 4 5.81 -4.78 -75.73
C ALA A 4 6.12 -3.89 -74.50
N PRO A 5 5.12 -3.51 -73.68
CA PRO A 5 5.37 -2.82 -72.43
C PRO A 5 5.71 -3.81 -71.30
N ALA A 6 6.77 -3.48 -70.57
CA ALA A 6 7.27 -4.24 -69.42
C ALA A 6 6.28 -4.21 -68.24
N ARG A 7 5.89 -5.40 -67.76
CA ARG A 7 5.16 -5.58 -66.50
C ARG A 7 6.10 -5.30 -65.32
N ARG A 8 5.81 -4.27 -64.53
CA ARG A 8 6.45 -4.05 -63.22
C ARG A 8 5.77 -4.94 -62.18
N LEU A 9 6.56 -5.77 -61.52
CA LEU A 9 6.17 -6.54 -60.32
C LEU A 9 5.93 -5.57 -59.15
N PRO A 10 4.89 -5.76 -58.32
CA PRO A 10 4.74 -5.00 -57.09
C PRO A 10 5.78 -5.46 -56.05
N CYS A 11 6.52 -4.50 -55.51
CA CYS A 11 7.36 -4.69 -54.33
C CYS A 11 6.51 -5.21 -53.16
N LEU A 12 6.88 -6.38 -52.63
CA LEU A 12 6.47 -6.81 -51.30
C LEU A 12 7.06 -5.82 -50.28
N ALA A 13 6.24 -4.92 -49.77
CA ALA A 13 6.57 -4.16 -48.56
C ALA A 13 6.47 -5.12 -47.38
N ALA A 14 7.61 -5.52 -46.83
CA ALA A 14 7.67 -6.25 -45.57
C ALA A 14 7.04 -5.37 -44.46
N LEU A 15 5.91 -5.81 -43.90
CA LEU A 15 5.45 -5.35 -42.60
C LEU A 15 6.48 -5.84 -41.57
N LEU A 16 7.48 -5.01 -41.28
CA LEU A 16 8.12 -5.05 -39.97
C LEU A 16 7.07 -4.54 -38.97
N CYS A 17 6.35 -5.48 -38.34
CA CYS A 17 5.74 -5.20 -37.04
C CYS A 17 6.89 -4.90 -36.09
N LEU A 18 7.18 -3.61 -35.91
CA LEU A 18 7.86 -3.12 -34.72
C LEU A 18 7.06 -3.63 -33.52
N ALA A 19 7.65 -4.59 -32.80
CA ALA A 19 7.18 -4.98 -31.48
C ALA A 19 7.33 -3.75 -30.59
N VAL A 20 6.24 -2.99 -30.48
CA VAL A 20 6.13 -1.88 -29.53
C VAL A 20 6.28 -2.47 -28.13
N THR A 21 7.12 -1.80 -27.36
CA THR A 21 7.54 -2.08 -25.99
C THR A 21 6.36 -2.16 -25.02
N ALA A 22 5.73 -3.32 -24.90
CA ALA A 22 4.78 -3.62 -23.84
C ALA A 22 5.55 -3.79 -22.51
N ARG A 23 5.78 -2.70 -21.77
CA ARG A 23 6.51 -2.75 -20.48
C ARG A 23 5.84 -2.01 -19.32
N SER A 24 5.00 -1.00 -19.58
CA SER A 24 4.06 -0.38 -18.62
C SER A 24 2.59 -0.73 -18.86
N ASP A 25 2.28 -1.35 -20.00
CA ASP A 25 0.91 -1.41 -20.53
C ASP A 25 0.01 -2.39 -19.79
N ASP A 26 0.55 -3.39 -19.09
CA ASP A 26 -0.28 -4.47 -18.52
C ASP A 26 -1.15 -3.99 -17.35
N LEU A 27 -0.63 -3.14 -16.45
CA LEU A 27 -1.42 -2.61 -15.33
C LEU A 27 -2.56 -1.73 -15.83
N ALA A 28 -2.24 -0.72 -16.64
CA ALA A 28 -3.22 0.21 -17.15
C ALA A 28 -4.26 -0.47 -18.06
N ALA A 29 -3.82 -1.38 -18.95
CA ALA A 29 -4.72 -2.14 -19.82
C ALA A 29 -5.62 -3.09 -19.02
N THR A 30 -5.06 -3.82 -18.05
CA THR A 30 -5.85 -4.71 -17.19
C THR A 30 -6.86 -3.89 -16.36
N ALA A 31 -6.43 -2.79 -15.75
CA ALA A 31 -7.32 -1.92 -14.99
C ALA A 31 -8.46 -1.34 -15.84
N ALA A 32 -8.17 -0.94 -17.09
CA ALA A 32 -9.15 -0.32 -17.98
C ALA A 32 -10.32 -1.24 -18.35
N VAL A 33 -10.10 -2.55 -18.38
CA VAL A 33 -11.14 -3.55 -18.72
C VAL A 33 -11.67 -4.32 -17.52
N LEU A 34 -11.13 -4.07 -16.31
CA LEU A 34 -11.53 -4.76 -15.09
C LEU A 34 -12.96 -4.36 -14.68
N PRO A 35 -13.93 -5.29 -14.61
CA PRO A 35 -15.29 -4.97 -14.16
C PRO A 35 -15.33 -4.59 -12.68
N GLU A 36 -16.44 -4.00 -12.25
CA GLU A 36 -16.68 -3.78 -10.82
C GLU A 36 -16.67 -5.10 -10.03
N ARG A 37 -16.32 -5.01 -8.75
CA ARG A 37 -16.23 -6.11 -7.79
C ARG A 37 -15.40 -7.31 -8.27
N SER A 38 -14.43 -7.06 -9.13
CA SER A 38 -13.67 -8.12 -9.80
C SER A 38 -12.18 -7.99 -9.56
N PHE A 39 -11.54 -9.14 -9.41
CA PHE A 39 -10.09 -9.27 -9.41
C PHE A 39 -9.58 -9.67 -10.79
N ALA A 40 -8.41 -9.15 -11.18
CA ALA A 40 -7.65 -9.65 -12.31
C ALA A 40 -6.19 -9.84 -11.89
N LYS A 41 -5.61 -10.97 -12.30
CA LYS A 41 -4.19 -11.24 -12.13
C LYS A 41 -3.40 -10.54 -13.23
N LEU A 42 -2.37 -9.80 -12.88
CA LEU A 42 -1.41 -9.27 -13.87
C LEU A 42 -0.54 -10.41 -14.42
N ALA A 43 -0.04 -10.23 -15.64
CA ALA A 43 0.83 -11.22 -16.25
C ALA A 43 2.11 -11.40 -15.41
N PRO A 44 2.57 -12.65 -15.18
CA PRO A 44 3.78 -12.88 -14.41
C PRO A 44 4.98 -12.20 -15.06
N ARG A 45 5.68 -11.34 -14.33
CA ARG A 45 6.90 -10.70 -14.83
C ARG A 45 8.17 -11.48 -14.43
N ALA A 46 9.10 -11.61 -15.38
CA ALA A 46 10.34 -12.37 -15.17
C ALA A 46 11.35 -11.65 -14.25
N ASP A 47 11.31 -10.33 -14.18
CA ASP A 47 12.09 -9.52 -13.22
C ASP A 47 11.67 -9.80 -11.77
N LEU A 48 10.37 -9.80 -11.47
CA LEU A 48 9.82 -10.09 -10.15
C LEU A 48 10.21 -11.50 -9.67
N LYS A 49 10.20 -12.49 -10.57
CA LYS A 49 10.63 -13.86 -10.25
C LYS A 49 12.13 -13.95 -9.93
N ARG A 50 12.95 -13.07 -10.50
CA ARG A 50 14.41 -13.05 -10.30
C ARG A 50 14.83 -12.30 -9.04
N LEU A 51 13.97 -11.46 -8.47
CA LEU A 51 14.30 -10.77 -7.22
C LEU A 51 14.54 -11.79 -6.09
N PRO A 52 15.60 -11.65 -5.28
CA PRO A 52 15.78 -12.48 -4.09
C PRO A 52 14.87 -11.98 -2.97
N LEU A 53 13.54 -12.12 -3.12
CA LEU A 53 12.57 -11.82 -2.07
C LEU A 53 12.51 -13.01 -1.10
N PRO A 54 13.12 -12.92 0.10
CA PRO A 54 12.89 -13.93 1.12
C PRO A 54 11.44 -13.81 1.58
N TYR A 55 10.81 -14.95 1.88
CA TYR A 55 9.42 -14.98 2.35
C TYR A 55 9.19 -14.10 3.59
N SER A 56 10.23 -13.95 4.42
CA SER A 56 10.18 -13.15 5.63
C SER A 56 10.15 -11.64 5.39
N LEU A 57 10.45 -11.18 4.17
CA LEU A 57 10.49 -9.75 3.82
C LEU A 57 9.15 -9.04 4.08
N TRP A 58 8.06 -9.77 3.84
CA TRP A 58 6.69 -9.28 3.94
C TRP A 58 5.97 -9.80 5.17
N TYR A 59 6.66 -10.50 6.08
CA TYR A 59 6.03 -10.95 7.30
C TYR A 59 5.69 -9.78 8.21
N TRP A 60 4.46 -9.79 8.68
CA TRP A 60 3.90 -8.73 9.53
C TRP A 60 4.06 -7.36 8.89
N MET A 61 3.75 -7.29 7.59
CA MET A 61 3.62 -6.08 6.80
C MET A 61 2.36 -6.23 5.96
N ASP A 62 1.64 -5.12 5.78
CA ASP A 62 0.39 -5.02 5.03
C ASP A 62 0.33 -3.77 4.14
N SER A 63 1.37 -2.93 4.19
CA SER A 63 1.40 -1.62 3.54
C SER A 63 2.38 -1.53 2.38
N ALA A 64 2.01 -0.78 1.35
CA ALA A 64 2.91 -0.22 0.36
C ALA A 64 2.28 1.09 -0.12
N VAL A 65 3.05 1.90 -0.83
CA VAL A 65 2.58 3.21 -1.30
C VAL A 65 2.70 3.35 -2.80
N TRP A 66 1.76 4.06 -3.39
CA TRP A 66 1.78 4.44 -4.79
C TRP A 66 2.32 5.86 -4.91
N ASP A 67 3.37 6.03 -5.71
CA ASP A 67 4.00 7.29 -6.03
C ASP A 67 3.47 7.78 -7.38
N PRO A 68 2.47 8.68 -7.39
CA PRO A 68 1.82 9.13 -8.63
C PRO A 68 2.72 10.02 -9.49
N LEU A 69 3.76 10.63 -8.90
CA LEU A 69 4.68 11.47 -9.67
C LEU A 69 5.58 10.64 -10.58
N HIS A 70 5.95 9.44 -10.12
CA HIS A 70 6.85 8.54 -10.83
C HIS A 70 6.15 7.27 -11.34
N ALA A 71 4.83 7.18 -11.16
CA ALA A 71 3.98 6.04 -11.53
C ALA A 71 4.56 4.69 -11.06
N ARG A 72 4.85 4.59 -9.76
CA ARG A 72 5.51 3.40 -9.19
C ARG A 72 4.95 3.01 -7.82
N VAL A 73 5.02 1.72 -7.52
CA VAL A 73 4.82 1.20 -6.15
C VAL A 73 6.15 1.25 -5.41
N LEU A 74 6.11 1.63 -4.13
CA LEU A 74 7.24 1.61 -3.21
C LEU A 74 6.84 0.82 -1.94
N ALA A 75 7.72 -0.08 -1.50
CA ALA A 75 7.49 -0.88 -0.31
C ALA A 75 8.83 -1.13 0.40
N VAL A 76 8.93 -0.74 1.67
CA VAL A 76 10.06 -1.14 2.53
C VAL A 76 9.62 -2.32 3.38
N GLY A 77 10.18 -3.50 3.05
CA GLY A 77 10.01 -4.72 3.82
C GLY A 77 11.12 -4.89 4.86
N GLY A 78 10.78 -5.52 5.97
CA GLY A 78 11.72 -5.87 7.02
C GLY A 78 12.22 -7.31 6.87
N PRO A 79 13.44 -7.64 7.34
CA PRO A 79 13.96 -9.00 7.22
C PRO A 79 13.10 -10.03 7.97
N GLY A 80 12.26 -9.58 8.90
CA GLY A 80 11.35 -10.42 9.66
C GLY A 80 11.98 -10.86 10.98
N THR A 81 11.95 -12.16 11.25
CA THR A 81 12.47 -12.71 12.52
C THR A 81 13.98 -12.57 12.64
N CYS A 82 14.51 -12.68 13.86
CA CYS A 82 15.94 -12.49 14.17
C CYS A 82 16.91 -13.43 13.45
N CYS A 83 16.42 -14.46 12.76
CA CYS A 83 17.22 -15.43 12.03
C CYS A 83 17.17 -15.24 10.50
N ALA A 84 16.52 -14.17 10.02
CA ALA A 84 16.48 -13.88 8.60
C ALA A 84 17.85 -13.44 8.08
N ASN A 85 18.26 -14.00 6.95
CA ASN A 85 19.47 -13.64 6.23
C ASN A 85 19.08 -13.20 4.81
N PRO A 86 19.30 -11.94 4.41
CA PRO A 86 19.98 -10.88 5.17
C PRO A 86 19.09 -10.30 6.29
N ALA A 87 19.71 -9.85 7.38
CA ALA A 87 19.06 -9.09 8.47
C ALA A 87 18.94 -7.60 8.10
N GLU A 88 18.46 -7.33 6.89
CA GLU A 88 18.43 -5.99 6.29
C GLU A 88 17.06 -5.71 5.70
N TYR A 89 16.60 -4.48 5.89
CA TYR A 89 15.38 -4.00 5.24
C TYR A 89 15.67 -3.78 3.74
N GLN A 90 14.66 -4.02 2.92
CA GLN A 90 14.75 -3.84 1.46
C GLN A 90 13.70 -2.85 1.00
N LEU A 91 14.10 -1.88 0.18
CA LEU A 91 13.19 -1.08 -0.62
C LEU A 91 12.94 -1.84 -1.93
N VAL A 92 11.69 -2.23 -2.14
CA VAL A 92 11.20 -2.82 -3.39
C VAL A 92 10.39 -1.76 -4.13
N THR A 93 10.68 -1.61 -5.41
CA THR A 93 9.94 -0.70 -6.30
C THR A 93 9.37 -1.47 -7.48
N SER A 94 8.24 -1.01 -8.00
CA SER A 94 7.63 -1.53 -9.23
C SER A 94 7.20 -0.37 -10.12
N ASP A 95 7.75 -0.29 -11.32
CA ASP A 95 7.48 0.75 -12.31
C ASP A 95 7.41 0.18 -13.75
N ALA A 96 7.49 1.06 -14.74
CA ALA A 96 7.49 0.70 -16.16
C ALA A 96 8.71 -0.16 -16.57
N GLU A 97 9.86 0.02 -15.93
CA GLU A 97 11.07 -0.77 -16.19
C GLU A 97 10.99 -2.13 -15.50
N GLY A 98 10.37 -2.16 -14.32
CA GLY A 98 9.89 -3.37 -13.69
C GLY A 98 10.03 -3.41 -12.19
N TRP A 99 10.28 -4.61 -11.68
CA TRP A 99 10.48 -4.82 -10.25
C TRP A 99 11.96 -4.70 -9.90
N HIS A 100 12.26 -3.80 -8.98
CA HIS A 100 13.61 -3.57 -8.48
C HIS A 100 13.65 -3.76 -6.96
N MET A 101 14.81 -4.14 -6.45
CA MET A 101 15.05 -4.24 -5.02
C MET A 101 16.43 -3.69 -4.69
N THR A 102 16.47 -2.81 -3.70
CA THR A 102 17.69 -2.23 -3.16
C THR A 102 17.68 -2.28 -1.65
N ARG A 103 18.86 -2.33 -1.04
CA ARG A 103 18.99 -2.27 0.41
C ARG A 103 18.51 -0.92 0.95
N ALA A 104 17.66 -0.96 1.97
CA ALA A 104 17.37 0.22 2.80
C ALA A 104 18.41 0.31 3.94
N PRO A 105 18.76 1.51 4.43
CA PRO A 105 19.85 1.70 5.40
C PRO A 105 19.44 1.32 6.84
N PHE A 106 18.48 0.41 6.99
CA PHE A 106 18.00 -0.08 8.28
C PHE A 106 18.57 -1.47 8.54
N THR A 107 19.17 -1.63 9.71
CA THR A 107 19.79 -2.87 10.15
C THR A 107 19.05 -3.45 11.35
N GLY A 108 19.11 -4.77 11.50
CA GLY A 108 18.58 -5.48 12.66
C GLY A 108 17.37 -6.34 12.30
N ALA A 109 16.92 -7.12 13.27
CA ALA A 109 15.71 -7.92 13.13
C ALA A 109 14.49 -7.02 13.24
N GLY A 110 13.52 -7.20 12.34
CA GLY A 110 12.23 -6.56 12.49
C GLY A 110 11.33 -6.68 11.28
N HIS A 111 10.06 -6.39 11.52
CA HIS A 111 8.98 -6.44 10.54
C HIS A 111 8.67 -5.08 9.93
N GLY A 112 8.06 -5.08 8.75
CA GLY A 112 7.70 -3.87 8.02
C GLY A 112 6.48 -3.13 8.58
N TYR A 113 5.51 -3.85 9.16
CA TYR A 113 4.23 -3.31 9.65
C TYR A 113 3.50 -2.43 8.62
N ASP A 114 2.54 -1.65 9.10
CA ASP A 114 1.89 -0.61 8.34
C ASP A 114 2.75 0.68 8.29
N ALA A 115 4.07 0.52 8.13
CA ALA A 115 5.03 1.61 8.35
C ALA A 115 5.48 2.29 7.06
N ASN A 116 4.75 2.19 5.95
CA ASN A 116 5.06 2.86 4.69
C ASN A 116 4.06 3.98 4.43
N ALA A 117 4.55 5.21 4.25
CA ALA A 117 3.71 6.35 3.86
C ALA A 117 4.41 7.19 2.79
N LEU A 118 3.65 7.92 1.99
CA LEU A 118 4.20 8.77 0.93
C LEU A 118 3.51 10.12 0.91
N ASP A 119 4.28 11.20 0.82
CA ASP A 119 3.74 12.47 0.35
C ASP A 119 3.62 12.46 -1.19
N PRO A 120 2.39 12.40 -1.76
CA PRO A 120 2.19 12.30 -3.20
C PRO A 120 2.57 13.58 -3.95
N ARG A 121 2.79 14.72 -3.26
CA ARG A 121 3.19 15.99 -3.89
C ARG A 121 4.68 16.05 -4.15
N THR A 122 5.48 15.34 -3.36
CA THR A 122 6.94 15.38 -3.44
C THR A 122 7.55 14.03 -3.83
N GLY A 123 6.78 12.93 -3.73
CA GLY A 123 7.30 11.58 -3.89
C GLY A 123 8.16 11.13 -2.71
N THR A 124 8.13 11.87 -1.59
CA THR A 124 8.89 11.54 -0.39
C THR A 124 8.27 10.32 0.28
N LEU A 125 9.03 9.23 0.34
CA LEU A 125 8.67 8.01 1.08
C LEU A 125 9.07 8.17 2.54
N TYR A 126 8.21 7.75 3.45
CA TYR A 126 8.46 7.68 4.88
C TYR A 126 8.41 6.23 5.33
N PHE A 127 9.35 5.87 6.22
CA PHE A 127 9.42 4.56 6.81
C PHE A 127 9.83 4.61 8.28
N ALA A 128 9.21 3.76 9.10
CA ALA A 128 9.53 3.65 10.52
C ALA A 128 9.82 2.19 10.88
N PRO A 129 11.11 1.80 11.00
CA PRO A 129 11.48 0.42 11.28
C PRO A 129 10.97 -0.05 12.65
N GLN A 130 10.70 -1.35 12.77
CA GLN A 130 10.45 -1.94 14.07
C GLN A 130 11.64 -1.70 15.01
N HIS A 131 11.37 -1.43 16.28
CA HIS A 131 12.39 -1.20 17.32
C HIS A 131 13.19 0.09 17.17
N VAL A 132 12.85 0.93 16.21
CA VAL A 132 13.48 2.24 16.00
C VAL A 132 12.51 3.35 16.41
N LYS A 133 13.00 4.32 17.20
CA LYS A 133 12.19 5.44 17.71
C LYS A 133 11.99 6.56 16.70
N ALA A 134 12.72 6.52 15.61
CA ALA A 134 12.77 7.57 14.62
C ALA A 134 12.12 7.11 13.31
N VAL A 135 11.39 8.02 12.69
CA VAL A 135 10.90 7.88 11.33
C VAL A 135 11.97 8.40 10.39
N SER A 136 12.19 7.71 9.28
CA SER A 136 13.08 8.16 8.21
C SER A 136 12.28 8.54 6.98
N ARG A 137 12.80 9.47 6.18
CA ARG A 137 12.27 9.83 4.88
C ARG A 137 13.29 9.57 3.78
N TYR A 138 12.82 9.24 2.59
CA TYR A 138 13.60 8.99 1.39
C TYR A 138 13.11 9.92 0.27
N ASP A 139 14.01 10.73 -0.26
CA ASP A 139 13.72 11.71 -1.32
C ASP A 139 13.90 11.16 -2.75
N GLY A 140 14.07 9.84 -2.89
CA GLY A 140 14.43 9.19 -4.14
C GLY A 140 15.94 9.01 -4.34
N THR A 141 16.77 9.60 -3.47
CA THR A 141 18.23 9.48 -3.54
C THR A 141 18.87 9.10 -2.21
N GLN A 142 18.41 9.69 -1.11
CA GLN A 142 19.01 9.54 0.22
C GLN A 142 17.95 9.40 1.30
N TRP A 143 18.32 8.67 2.35
CA TRP A 143 17.53 8.56 3.57
C TRP A 143 17.98 9.61 4.58
N THR A 144 17.02 10.29 5.21
CA THR A 144 17.26 11.21 6.33
C THR A 144 16.32 10.91 7.48
N THR A 145 16.76 11.14 8.70
CA THR A 145 15.97 10.88 9.91
C THR A 145 15.18 12.12 10.31
N LEU A 146 13.90 11.94 10.63
CA LEU A 146 13.05 12.99 11.19
C LEU A 146 13.39 13.25 12.67
N PRO A 147 12.98 14.40 13.25
CA PRO A 147 13.08 14.62 14.69
C PRO A 147 12.42 13.51 15.50
N GLU A 148 12.85 13.35 16.75
CA GLU A 148 12.26 12.37 17.66
C GLU A 148 10.76 12.66 17.90
N LEU A 149 9.99 11.59 18.12
CA LEU A 149 8.60 11.67 18.53
C LEU A 149 8.47 12.41 19.88
N PRO A 150 7.30 13.02 20.17
CA PRO A 150 7.08 13.78 21.41
C PRO A 150 6.95 12.90 22.67
N TRP A 151 7.21 11.60 22.52
CA TRP A 151 7.27 10.61 23.58
C TRP A 151 8.27 9.51 23.21
N PRO A 152 8.70 8.68 24.16
CA PRO A 152 9.46 7.47 23.85
C PRO A 152 8.70 6.62 22.82
N GLY A 153 9.18 6.62 21.59
CA GLY A 153 8.67 5.76 20.53
C GLY A 153 8.89 4.29 20.89
N SER A 154 7.93 3.44 20.55
CA SER A 154 8.07 2.00 20.62
C SER A 154 7.31 1.37 19.46
N THR A 155 7.62 0.11 19.29
CA THR A 155 7.98 -0.62 18.08
C THR A 155 6.71 -1.14 17.43
N THR A 156 6.59 -1.14 16.10
CA THR A 156 5.37 -1.48 15.31
C THR A 156 4.42 -0.30 14.97
N PRO A 157 4.94 0.77 14.35
CA PRO A 157 4.12 1.92 13.98
C PRO A 157 3.16 1.61 12.84
N SER A 158 2.10 2.41 12.75
CA SER A 158 1.43 2.67 11.49
C SER A 158 1.73 4.10 11.02
N LEU A 159 1.88 4.28 9.72
CA LEU A 159 2.17 5.56 9.07
C LEU A 159 1.16 5.83 7.95
N THR A 160 0.68 7.06 7.85
CA THR A 160 -0.13 7.50 6.70
C THR A 160 0.14 8.95 6.41
N TRP A 161 0.25 9.32 5.13
CA TRP A 161 0.23 10.73 4.77
C TRP A 161 -1.21 11.21 4.63
N PHE A 162 -1.54 12.33 5.29
CA PHE A 162 -2.86 12.93 5.24
C PHE A 162 -2.78 14.33 4.60
N PRO A 163 -3.13 14.49 3.31
CA PRO A 163 -2.98 15.75 2.57
C PRO A 163 -3.72 16.94 3.17
N GLU A 164 -4.86 16.72 3.83
CA GLU A 164 -5.73 17.78 4.33
C GLU A 164 -5.32 18.34 5.69
N LEU A 165 -4.42 17.67 6.42
CA LEU A 165 -3.93 18.17 7.70
C LEU A 165 -3.30 19.56 7.58
N ALA A 166 -3.33 20.27 8.70
CA ALA A 166 -2.75 21.60 8.85
C ALA A 166 -3.24 22.60 7.79
N GLY A 167 -4.52 22.52 7.43
CA GLY A 167 -5.14 23.38 6.42
C GLY A 167 -4.69 23.05 5.00
N GLY A 168 -4.52 21.77 4.68
CA GLY A 168 -4.15 21.30 3.33
C GLY A 168 -2.65 21.34 3.02
N ARG A 169 -1.80 21.63 4.01
CA ARG A 169 -0.34 21.53 3.86
C ARG A 169 0.14 20.08 3.84
N GLY A 170 -0.67 19.17 4.37
CA GLY A 170 -0.33 17.77 4.53
C GLY A 170 0.42 17.52 5.83
N GLY A 171 0.36 16.28 6.28
CA GLY A 171 1.13 15.83 7.44
C GLY A 171 1.26 14.32 7.45
N LEU A 172 2.37 13.84 8.00
CA LEU A 172 2.58 12.41 8.23
C LEU A 172 1.97 12.03 9.57
N VAL A 173 0.92 11.22 9.56
CA VAL A 173 0.30 10.64 10.74
C VAL A 173 1.11 9.44 11.20
N TYR A 174 1.37 9.36 12.50
CA TYR A 174 2.05 8.26 13.18
C TYR A 174 1.16 7.75 14.30
N VAL A 175 0.95 6.43 14.34
CA VAL A 175 0.32 5.76 15.49
C VAL A 175 1.33 4.83 16.16
N ASN A 176 1.48 4.95 17.48
CA ASN A 176 2.37 4.09 18.27
C ASN A 176 1.64 2.86 18.83
N GLN A 177 2.38 1.85 19.29
CA GLN A 177 1.82 0.60 19.84
C GLN A 177 0.89 0.74 21.07
N ASN A 178 0.69 1.95 21.59
CA ASN A 178 -0.17 2.24 22.74
C ASN A 178 -1.34 3.16 22.34
N GLY A 179 -1.61 3.33 21.03
CA GLY A 179 -2.68 4.18 20.52
C GLY A 179 -2.42 5.69 20.67
N ARG A 180 -1.16 6.12 20.85
CA ARG A 180 -0.82 7.55 20.77
C ARG A 180 -0.67 7.95 19.31
N VAL A 181 -1.31 9.05 18.94
CA VAL A 181 -1.27 9.60 17.59
C VAL A 181 -0.50 10.91 17.58
N ALA A 182 0.47 11.04 16.69
CA ALA A 182 1.11 12.31 16.37
C ALA A 182 1.01 12.57 14.87
N TRP A 183 1.19 13.82 14.47
CA TRP A 183 1.44 14.15 13.08
C TRP A 183 2.68 15.04 12.92
N PHE A 184 3.43 14.84 11.84
CA PHE A 184 4.60 15.64 11.49
C PHE A 184 4.22 16.70 10.45
N ASP A 185 4.54 17.97 10.73
CA ASP A 185 4.16 19.12 9.90
C ASP A 185 5.17 19.50 8.81
N GLY A 186 6.21 18.68 8.64
CA GLY A 186 7.37 18.98 7.81
C GLY A 186 8.59 19.46 8.62
N THR A 187 8.38 19.87 9.88
CA THR A 187 9.43 20.40 10.77
C THR A 187 9.41 19.78 12.17
N ALA A 188 8.24 19.56 12.76
CA ALA A 188 8.08 19.07 14.12
C ALA A 188 6.89 18.11 14.23
N TRP A 189 6.93 17.27 15.27
CA TRP A 189 5.83 16.38 15.64
C TRP A 189 4.86 17.08 16.60
N HIS A 190 3.57 16.89 16.35
CA HIS A 190 2.48 17.39 17.16
C HIS A 190 1.66 16.22 17.69
N ALA A 191 1.59 16.10 19.01
CA ALA A 191 0.72 15.12 19.67
C ALA A 191 -0.75 15.46 19.44
N LEU A 192 -1.55 14.48 19.04
CA LEU A 192 -3.00 14.62 19.03
C LEU A 192 -3.59 14.14 20.35
N PRO A 193 -4.61 14.84 20.88
CA PRO A 193 -5.34 14.37 22.04
C PRO A 193 -6.06 13.07 21.66
N VAL A 194 -5.79 12.01 22.40
CA VAL A 194 -6.46 10.72 22.27
C VAL A 194 -7.42 10.59 23.45
N PRO A 195 -8.67 10.14 23.25
CA PRO A 195 -9.60 9.92 24.36
C PRO A 195 -8.98 9.02 25.44
N ALA A 196 -9.10 9.42 26.71
CA ALA A 196 -8.44 8.79 27.85
C ALA A 196 -8.98 7.40 28.23
N HIS A 197 -10.00 6.91 27.51
CA HIS A 197 -10.74 5.72 27.86
C HIS A 197 -10.45 4.64 26.80
N GLU A 198 -9.82 3.56 27.27
CA GLU A 198 -9.31 2.39 26.53
C GLU A 198 -7.92 2.58 25.87
N PRO A 199 -6.94 1.69 26.15
CA PRO A 199 -5.86 1.49 25.19
C PRO A 199 -6.51 0.92 23.92
N TRP A 200 -6.70 1.76 22.93
CA TRP A 200 -7.41 1.38 21.71
C TRP A 200 -6.51 0.78 20.63
N ALA A 201 -5.18 0.77 20.86
CA ALA A 201 -4.26 0.11 19.96
C ALA A 201 -3.17 -0.65 20.73
N GLY A 202 -2.80 -1.79 20.15
CA GLY A 202 -1.60 -2.55 20.47
C GLY A 202 -0.67 -2.61 19.25
N TYR A 203 0.40 -3.39 19.34
CA TYR A 203 1.19 -3.71 18.14
C TYR A 203 0.32 -4.37 17.06
N ASN A 204 0.69 -4.23 15.78
CA ASN A 204 -0.07 -4.64 14.60
C ASN A 204 -1.29 -3.77 14.26
N GLN A 205 -1.27 -2.47 14.59
CA GLN A 205 -2.30 -1.52 14.15
C GLN A 205 -2.09 -1.07 12.70
N PHE A 206 -3.09 -0.40 12.15
CA PHE A 206 -3.02 0.22 10.82
C PHE A 206 -3.56 1.65 10.84
N SER A 207 -3.23 2.40 9.80
CA SER A 207 -3.78 3.70 9.44
C SER A 207 -3.83 3.84 7.92
N GLU A 208 -4.98 4.20 7.37
CA GLU A 208 -5.23 4.21 5.92
C GLU A 208 -6.00 5.47 5.51
N TYR A 209 -5.56 6.11 4.43
CA TYR A 209 -6.15 7.36 3.94
C TYR A 209 -7.29 7.09 2.94
N ASP A 210 -8.40 7.79 3.15
CA ASP A 210 -9.52 7.86 2.22
C ASP A 210 -9.47 9.18 1.43
N PRO A 211 -9.13 9.14 0.13
CA PRO A 211 -9.05 10.33 -0.71
C PRO A 211 -10.40 10.95 -1.06
N VAL A 212 -11.50 10.21 -0.95
CA VAL A 212 -12.84 10.67 -1.31
C VAL A 212 -13.46 11.46 -0.16
N HIS A 213 -13.41 10.91 1.05
CA HIS A 213 -13.97 11.57 2.24
C HIS A 213 -12.95 12.37 3.04
N ARG A 214 -11.66 12.34 2.64
CA ARG A 214 -10.57 13.13 3.23
C ARG A 214 -10.43 12.86 4.73
N ARG A 215 -10.33 11.58 5.08
CA ARG A 215 -10.17 11.10 6.45
C ARG A 215 -9.12 10.00 6.48
N VAL A 216 -8.53 9.79 7.65
CA VAL A 216 -7.69 8.62 7.91
C VAL A 216 -8.46 7.69 8.83
N LEU A 217 -8.64 6.43 8.42
CA LEU A 217 -9.11 5.36 9.28
C LEU A 217 -7.91 4.78 10.02
N LEU A 218 -8.00 4.64 11.33
CA LEU A 218 -6.94 4.09 12.16
C LEU A 218 -7.50 3.14 13.22
N GLY A 219 -6.79 2.07 13.54
CA GLY A 219 -7.32 1.08 14.47
C GLY A 219 -6.62 -0.28 14.46
N GLY A 220 -7.33 -1.25 15.03
CA GLY A 220 -6.90 -2.64 15.12
C GLY A 220 -5.72 -2.86 16.08
N GLY A 221 -4.99 -3.94 15.82
CA GLY A 221 -3.85 -4.34 16.63
C GLY A 221 -4.23 -5.23 17.81
N ASN A 222 -3.21 -5.71 18.51
CA ASN A 222 -3.37 -6.72 19.55
C ASN A 222 -4.07 -6.15 20.80
N GLY A 223 -5.08 -6.87 21.29
CA GLY A 223 -5.87 -6.46 22.47
C GLY A 223 -7.01 -5.47 22.16
N SER A 224 -7.03 -4.88 20.96
CA SER A 224 -8.00 -3.86 20.55
C SER A 224 -8.43 -4.02 19.08
N GLY A 225 -8.45 -5.27 18.59
CA GLY A 225 -8.59 -5.59 17.17
C GLY A 225 -9.87 -5.09 16.50
N SER A 226 -10.93 -4.83 17.25
CA SER A 226 -12.20 -4.30 16.71
C SER A 226 -12.33 -2.78 16.81
N VAL A 227 -11.34 -2.09 17.39
CA VAL A 227 -11.43 -0.66 17.69
C VAL A 227 -10.96 0.19 16.51
N LEU A 228 -11.72 1.24 16.20
CA LEU A 228 -11.50 2.14 15.07
C LEU A 228 -11.74 3.59 15.44
N TYR A 229 -10.96 4.46 14.81
CA TYR A 229 -11.13 5.90 14.83
C TYR A 229 -11.03 6.47 13.42
N ALA A 230 -11.69 7.60 13.20
CA ALA A 230 -11.45 8.48 12.06
C ALA A 230 -10.67 9.71 12.54
N LEU A 231 -9.61 10.07 11.82
CA LEU A 231 -8.96 11.37 11.92
C LEU A 231 -9.45 12.26 10.79
N ASP A 232 -9.93 13.46 11.12
CA ASP A 232 -10.35 14.46 10.15
C ASP A 232 -9.28 15.54 9.89
N ALA A 233 -9.55 16.40 8.91
CA ALA A 233 -8.64 17.49 8.51
C ALA A 233 -8.39 18.54 9.62
N ALA A 234 -9.25 18.62 10.63
CA ALA A 234 -9.07 19.48 11.78
C ALA A 234 -8.16 18.85 12.86
N GLY A 235 -7.71 17.61 12.65
CA GLY A 235 -6.91 16.86 13.61
C GLY A 235 -7.75 16.23 14.73
N MET A 236 -9.08 16.12 14.54
CA MET A 236 -9.97 15.52 15.53
C MET A 236 -10.10 14.01 15.31
N LEU A 237 -9.92 13.26 16.40
CA LEU A 237 -10.14 11.81 16.45
C LEU A 237 -11.56 11.50 16.90
N THR A 238 -12.31 10.78 16.06
CA THR A 238 -13.68 10.34 16.36
C THR A 238 -13.73 8.82 16.45
N ARG A 239 -14.25 8.28 17.56
CA ARG A 239 -14.46 6.83 17.73
C ARG A 239 -15.57 6.37 16.78
N LEU A 240 -15.33 5.24 16.11
CA LEU A 240 -16.26 4.62 15.18
C LEU A 240 -16.90 3.35 15.79
N LYS A 241 -17.93 2.79 15.13
CA LYS A 241 -18.47 1.49 15.52
C LYS A 241 -17.39 0.41 15.46
N PRO A 242 -17.43 -0.56 16.39
CA PRO A 242 -16.47 -1.65 16.38
C PRO A 242 -16.59 -2.48 15.10
N ALA A 243 -15.46 -2.95 14.60
CA ALA A 243 -15.44 -3.90 13.49
C ALA A 243 -16.06 -5.24 13.92
N PRO A 244 -16.83 -5.91 13.03
CA PRO A 244 -17.38 -7.24 13.30
C PRO A 244 -16.32 -8.36 13.20
N ILE A 245 -15.08 -7.99 12.91
CA ILE A 245 -13.92 -8.85 12.71
C ILE A 245 -12.71 -8.24 13.44
N GLU A 246 -11.71 -9.05 13.75
CA GLU A 246 -10.44 -8.53 14.25
C GLU A 246 -9.61 -7.94 13.11
N LEU A 247 -9.14 -6.71 13.31
CA LEU A 247 -8.30 -5.96 12.40
C LEU A 247 -6.85 -5.91 12.89
N GLY A 248 -5.94 -5.75 11.94
CA GLY A 248 -4.54 -5.44 12.19
C GLY A 248 -3.58 -6.21 11.30
N VAL A 249 -2.33 -5.76 11.33
CA VAL A 249 -1.23 -6.31 10.54
C VAL A 249 -1.11 -7.82 10.77
N GLY A 250 -1.02 -8.57 9.68
CA GLY A 250 -0.92 -10.04 9.68
C GLY A 250 -2.25 -10.76 9.91
N ARG A 251 -3.34 -10.04 10.21
CA ARG A 251 -4.72 -10.57 10.23
C ARG A 251 -5.52 -10.10 9.03
N THR A 252 -5.42 -8.82 8.72
CA THR A 252 -6.17 -8.16 7.66
C THR A 252 -5.28 -7.34 6.75
N LEU A 253 -5.77 -7.07 5.55
CA LEU A 253 -5.30 -5.97 4.70
C LEU A 253 -6.42 -4.92 4.65
N VAL A 254 -6.12 -3.64 4.90
CA VAL A 254 -7.08 -2.52 4.85
C VAL A 254 -6.65 -1.46 3.83
N ALA A 255 -7.52 -1.06 2.90
CA ALA A 255 -7.20 -0.07 1.87
C ALA A 255 -8.47 0.65 1.44
N SER A 256 -8.36 1.94 1.19
CA SER A 256 -9.47 2.72 0.64
C SER A 256 -9.60 2.45 -0.86
N ASP A 257 -10.82 2.16 -1.32
CA ASP A 257 -11.15 2.21 -2.73
C ASP A 257 -11.07 3.68 -3.21
N PRO A 258 -10.19 4.01 -4.16
CA PRO A 258 -9.92 5.40 -4.49
C PRO A 258 -11.06 6.11 -5.22
N LEU A 259 -12.10 5.39 -5.66
CA LEU A 259 -13.27 5.96 -6.35
C LEU A 259 -14.41 6.29 -5.38
N THR A 260 -14.60 5.47 -4.34
CA THR A 260 -15.73 5.62 -3.41
C THR A 260 -15.34 6.00 -2.00
N GLY A 261 -14.07 5.86 -1.62
CA GLY A 261 -13.61 6.01 -0.23
C GLY A 261 -13.95 4.81 0.66
N THR A 262 -14.67 3.82 0.15
CA THR A 262 -15.01 2.61 0.92
C THR A 262 -13.73 1.85 1.25
N PHE A 263 -13.53 1.54 2.53
CA PHE A 263 -12.40 0.69 2.92
C PHE A 263 -12.74 -0.77 2.62
N LEU A 264 -11.91 -1.42 1.81
CA LEU A 264 -11.95 -2.85 1.62
C LEU A 264 -11.00 -3.52 2.60
N VAL A 265 -11.55 -4.46 3.37
CA VAL A 265 -10.85 -5.22 4.38
C VAL A 265 -10.85 -6.70 3.98
N THR A 266 -9.66 -7.26 3.79
CA THR A 266 -9.50 -8.69 3.51
C THR A 266 -9.00 -9.41 4.75
N VAL A 267 -9.73 -10.42 5.23
CA VAL A 267 -9.31 -11.28 6.34
C VAL A 267 -8.41 -12.40 5.79
N LEU A 268 -7.12 -12.38 6.12
CA LEU A 268 -6.13 -13.28 5.53
C LEU A 268 -6.36 -14.76 5.89
N ALA A 269 -6.88 -15.05 7.09
CA ALA A 269 -7.11 -16.43 7.51
C ALA A 269 -8.29 -17.10 6.78
N THR A 270 -9.39 -16.37 6.61
CA THR A 270 -10.66 -16.89 6.06
C THR A 270 -10.90 -16.51 4.61
N GLN A 271 -10.13 -15.55 4.07
CA GLN A 271 -10.35 -14.93 2.75
C GLN A 271 -11.74 -14.29 2.62
N GLU A 272 -12.29 -13.83 3.74
CA GLU A 272 -13.47 -12.97 3.76
C GLU A 272 -13.12 -11.53 3.39
N TYR A 273 -14.08 -10.86 2.77
CA TYR A 273 -13.99 -9.47 2.37
C TYR A 273 -15.13 -8.67 3.00
N TRP A 274 -14.75 -7.58 3.64
CA TRP A 274 -15.65 -6.65 4.30
C TRP A 274 -15.45 -5.25 3.71
N ALA A 275 -16.54 -4.57 3.43
CA ALA A 275 -16.55 -3.16 3.05
C ALA A 275 -16.94 -2.33 4.28
N TYR A 276 -16.16 -1.28 4.55
CA TYR A 276 -16.47 -0.31 5.58
C TYR A 276 -16.69 1.08 4.98
N ASP A 277 -17.87 1.62 5.21
CA ASP A 277 -18.26 2.98 4.84
C ASP A 277 -18.06 3.89 6.06
N ILE A 278 -17.07 4.78 5.95
CA ILE A 278 -16.68 5.68 7.05
C ILE A 278 -17.69 6.82 7.29
N GLU A 279 -18.48 7.20 6.28
CA GLU A 279 -19.49 8.25 6.40
C GLU A 279 -20.76 7.72 7.07
N ARG A 280 -21.14 6.48 6.76
CA ARG A 280 -22.29 5.80 7.38
C ARG A 280 -21.93 5.06 8.66
N ASP A 281 -20.64 4.93 8.94
CA ASP A 281 -20.09 4.11 10.02
C ASP A 281 -20.72 2.71 10.01
N ALA A 282 -20.56 2.01 8.88
CA ALA A 282 -21.28 0.78 8.60
C ALA A 282 -20.40 -0.28 7.91
N TRP A 283 -20.50 -1.51 8.42
CA TRP A 283 -19.81 -2.69 7.91
C TRP A 283 -20.75 -3.54 7.05
N THR A 284 -20.26 -4.00 5.91
CA THR A 284 -20.97 -4.93 5.02
C THR A 284 -20.06 -6.08 4.63
N ASN A 285 -20.49 -7.33 4.84
CA ASN A 285 -19.77 -8.47 4.28
C ASN A 285 -20.03 -8.53 2.77
N VAL A 286 -18.99 -8.38 1.96
CA VAL A 286 -19.08 -8.34 0.50
C VAL A 286 -18.50 -9.59 -0.16
N THR A 287 -18.04 -10.56 0.63
CA THR A 287 -17.37 -11.80 0.18
C THR A 287 -18.09 -12.50 -0.96
N GLY A 288 -19.40 -12.71 -0.82
CA GLY A 288 -20.23 -13.41 -1.81
C GLY A 288 -20.50 -12.63 -3.09
N THR A 289 -20.09 -11.35 -3.14
CA THR A 289 -20.34 -10.45 -4.27
C THR A 289 -19.10 -10.17 -5.12
N LEU A 290 -17.94 -10.72 -4.74
CA LEU A 290 -16.68 -10.49 -5.45
C LEU A 290 -16.37 -11.63 -6.41
N HIS A 291 -15.84 -11.28 -7.58
CA HIS A 291 -15.50 -12.20 -8.67
C HIS A 291 -13.99 -12.38 -8.82
N GLY A 292 -13.54 -13.61 -9.13
CA GLY A 292 -12.13 -13.89 -9.42
C GLY A 292 -11.18 -13.83 -8.22
N ARG A 293 -11.70 -13.89 -7.00
CA ARG A 293 -10.94 -13.69 -5.75
C ARG A 293 -9.66 -14.56 -5.67
N PRO A 294 -8.50 -13.96 -5.37
CA PRO A 294 -7.27 -14.71 -5.13
C PRO A 294 -7.26 -15.30 -3.72
N ARG A 295 -6.34 -16.25 -3.51
CA ARG A 295 -5.89 -16.63 -2.17
C ARG A 295 -4.65 -15.81 -1.81
N LEU A 296 -4.77 -14.97 -0.78
CA LEU A 296 -3.69 -14.12 -0.27
C LEU A 296 -3.04 -14.77 0.95
N ALA A 297 -1.70 -14.73 1.06
CA ALA A 297 -0.97 -15.45 2.12
C ALA A 297 0.07 -14.59 2.87
N SER A 298 0.81 -13.71 2.19
CA SER A 298 1.52 -12.58 2.81
C SER A 298 1.58 -11.48 1.78
N ALA A 299 1.07 -10.32 2.12
CA ALA A 299 0.70 -9.35 1.12
C ALA A 299 0.78 -7.94 1.66
N PHE A 300 0.92 -7.01 0.73
CA PHE A 300 0.53 -5.63 0.93
C PHE A 300 -0.51 -5.27 -0.12
N GLN A 301 -1.17 -4.15 0.11
CA GLN A 301 -2.04 -3.55 -0.89
C GLN A 301 -1.81 -2.06 -0.99
N VAL A 302 -2.23 -1.50 -2.12
CA VAL A 302 -2.02 -0.10 -2.43
C VAL A 302 -3.14 0.40 -3.34
N ALA A 303 -3.77 1.52 -2.98
CA ALA A 303 -4.72 2.20 -3.85
C ALA A 303 -3.96 2.89 -5.00
N ILE A 304 -4.48 2.79 -6.22
CA ILE A 304 -3.94 3.45 -7.42
C ILE A 304 -5.02 4.35 -8.02
N PRO A 305 -5.15 5.61 -7.57
CA PRO A 305 -6.28 6.48 -7.89
C PRO A 305 -6.49 6.73 -9.38
N GLU A 306 -5.43 6.98 -10.14
CA GLU A 306 -5.46 7.22 -11.59
C GLU A 306 -6.01 6.04 -12.40
N HIS A 307 -6.05 4.84 -11.83
CA HIS A 307 -6.64 3.65 -12.44
C HIS A 307 -7.94 3.19 -11.75
N GLY A 308 -8.29 3.78 -10.61
CA GLY A 308 -9.48 3.44 -9.85
C GLY A 308 -9.47 1.98 -9.38
N VAL A 309 -8.31 1.48 -8.95
CA VAL A 309 -8.11 0.09 -8.51
C VAL A 309 -7.27 0.02 -7.24
N ILE A 310 -7.35 -1.11 -6.56
CA ILE A 310 -6.43 -1.52 -5.50
C ILE A 310 -5.52 -2.60 -6.07
N LEU A 311 -4.21 -2.43 -5.95
CA LEU A 311 -3.24 -3.47 -6.26
C LEU A 311 -2.99 -4.31 -5.01
N TYR A 312 -3.00 -5.62 -5.19
CA TYR A 312 -2.62 -6.62 -4.19
C TYR A 312 -1.34 -7.31 -4.65
N PHE A 313 -0.33 -7.30 -3.80
CA PHE A 313 0.86 -8.12 -3.99
C PHE A 313 0.79 -9.30 -3.03
N SER A 314 0.80 -10.53 -3.54
CA SER A 314 0.79 -11.74 -2.72
C SER A 314 2.08 -12.51 -2.90
N HIS A 315 2.76 -12.78 -1.80
CA HIS A 315 3.97 -13.59 -1.76
C HIS A 315 3.90 -14.65 -0.66
N TYR A 316 4.14 -15.91 -1.02
CA TYR A 316 4.37 -16.97 -0.04
C TYR A 316 5.24 -18.05 -0.67
N HIS A 317 6.45 -18.22 -0.15
CA HIS A 317 7.50 -19.06 -0.73
C HIS A 317 7.70 -18.80 -2.23
N GLU A 318 7.41 -19.76 -3.11
CA GLU A 318 7.62 -19.62 -4.56
C GLU A 318 6.57 -18.74 -5.28
N PHE A 319 5.42 -18.48 -4.67
CA PHE A 319 4.35 -17.72 -5.32
C PHE A 319 4.57 -16.21 -5.14
N ARG A 320 4.47 -15.47 -6.24
CA ARG A 320 4.60 -14.00 -6.32
C ARG A 320 3.62 -13.50 -7.36
N ASP A 321 2.44 -13.15 -6.90
CA ASP A 321 1.34 -12.75 -7.76
C ASP A 321 0.96 -11.30 -7.50
N VAL A 322 0.67 -10.59 -8.58
CA VAL A 322 0.14 -9.23 -8.53
C VAL A 322 -1.29 -9.28 -9.06
N TRP A 323 -2.21 -8.72 -8.30
CA TRP A 323 -3.62 -8.65 -8.65
C TRP A 323 -4.08 -7.21 -8.61
N LEU A 324 -5.02 -6.88 -9.47
CA LEU A 324 -5.80 -5.65 -9.38
C LEU A 324 -7.22 -5.99 -8.93
N PHE A 325 -7.80 -5.11 -8.14
CA PHE A 325 -9.20 -5.17 -7.74
C PHE A 325 -9.88 -3.84 -8.05
N ARG A 326 -11.10 -3.90 -8.58
CA ARG A 326 -11.97 -2.73 -8.75
C ARG A 326 -13.19 -2.92 -7.86
N TYR A 327 -13.46 -1.98 -6.95
CA TYR A 327 -14.65 -2.06 -6.10
C TYR A 327 -15.90 -1.52 -6.82
N ALA A 328 -15.76 -0.34 -7.45
CA ALA A 328 -16.85 0.42 -8.07
C ALA A 328 -16.56 0.73 -9.55
N PRO A 329 -17.58 1.02 -10.37
CA PRO A 329 -17.38 1.42 -11.76
C PRO A 329 -16.62 2.75 -11.84
N ARG A 330 -15.84 2.91 -12.91
CA ARG A 330 -15.09 4.13 -13.20
C ARG A 330 -15.98 5.19 -13.86
#